data_AF-M3IM88-F1
#
_entry.id   AF-M3IM88-F1
#
_cell.length_a   1.000
_cell.length_b   1.000
_cell.length_c   1.000
_cell.angle_alpha   90.00
_cell.angle_beta   90.00
_cell.angle_gamma   90.00
#
_symmetry.space_group_name_H-M   'P 1'
#
loop_
_entity.id
_entity.type
_entity.pdbx_description
1 polymer ?
#
loop_
_entity_poly.entity_id
_entity_poly.type
_entity_poly.pdbx_seq_one_letter_code
_entity_poly.pdbx_strand_id
1 'polypeptide(L)'
;MSLQMSIVFCTLIVQMVILLTLVLPLPYVVRKKIVDVTFTLQKNQNFRVGVVFSIVLMSLQLFDCIQRLNKYADSELNKNFPGIDYDRLASKFYSQRNLYLSGAILYLMIAIQTVITIVRKMVLKEKIFRESNKKPVTDDEATAVEKLKHLIELKQQDIDTLKKQISGLQKAYDTLTPEDNKSKDE
;
A
#
# COMPACT_ATOMS: atom_id res chain seq x y z
N MET A 1 -16.11 -3.52 38.66
CA MET A 1 -15.00 -2.74 38.05
C MET A 1 -15.51 -1.34 37.80
N SER A 2 -14.72 -0.29 38.04
CA SER A 2 -15.17 1.07 37.71
C SER A 2 -15.42 1.19 36.21
N LEU A 3 -16.39 2.02 35.80
CA LEU A 3 -16.72 2.26 34.39
C LEU A 3 -15.47 2.66 33.57
N GLN A 4 -14.57 3.42 34.19
CA GLN A 4 -13.29 3.81 33.60
C GLN A 4 -12.46 2.59 33.17
N MET A 5 -12.33 1.57 34.00
CA MET A 5 -11.56 0.36 33.66
C MET A 5 -12.21 -0.47 32.56
N SER A 6 -13.54 -0.45 32.47
CA SER A 6 -14.25 -1.12 31.38
C SER A 6 -14.01 -0.45 30.03
N ILE A 7 -13.99 0.89 29.99
CA ILE A 7 -13.71 1.65 28.76
C ILE A 7 -12.27 1.42 28.29
N VAL A 8 -11.32 1.45 29.22
CA VAL A 8 -9.90 1.17 28.96
C VAL A 8 -9.74 -0.24 28.40
N PHE A 9 -10.39 -1.22 29.00
CA PHE A 9 -10.36 -2.60 28.54
C PHE A 9 -10.99 -2.80 27.16
N CYS A 10 -12.16 -2.22 26.89
CA CYS A 10 -12.76 -2.24 25.55
C CYS A 10 -11.85 -1.62 24.50
N THR A 11 -11.23 -0.48 24.83
CA THR A 11 -10.28 0.19 23.92
C THR A 11 -9.11 -0.73 23.57
N LEU A 12 -8.57 -1.45 24.55
CA LEU A 12 -7.50 -2.43 24.32
C LEU A 12 -7.95 -3.55 23.38
N ILE A 13 -9.10 -4.16 23.63
CA ILE A 13 -9.62 -5.25 22.78
C ILE A 13 -9.77 -4.76 21.33
N VAL A 14 -10.37 -3.59 21.13
CA VAL A 14 -10.55 -3.01 19.80
C VAL A 14 -9.19 -2.80 19.12
N GLN A 15 -8.20 -2.26 19.82
CA GLN A 15 -6.86 -2.07 19.28
C GLN A 15 -6.19 -3.39 18.91
N MET A 16 -6.32 -4.43 19.74
CA MET A 16 -5.76 -5.75 19.46
C MET A 16 -6.39 -6.39 18.23
N VAL A 17 -7.71 -6.31 18.08
CA VAL A 17 -8.41 -6.83 16.90
C VAL A 17 -7.99 -6.08 15.63
N ILE A 18 -7.88 -4.74 15.70
CA ILE A 18 -7.42 -3.92 14.57
C ILE A 18 -5.99 -4.31 14.19
N LEU A 19 -5.08 -4.41 15.16
CA LEU A 19 -3.68 -4.72 14.90
C LEU A 19 -3.51 -6.14 14.34
N LEU A 20 -4.20 -7.14 14.91
CA LEU A 20 -4.18 -8.51 14.42
C LEU A 20 -4.70 -8.58 12.98
N THR A 21 -5.79 -7.87 12.70
CA THR A 21 -6.31 -7.75 11.33
C THR A 21 -5.25 -7.14 10.41
N LEU A 22 -4.61 -6.04 10.81
CA LEU A 22 -3.62 -5.33 9.98
C LEU A 22 -2.34 -6.14 9.71
N VAL A 23 -1.93 -6.99 10.66
CA VAL A 23 -0.72 -7.83 10.57
C VAL A 23 -0.93 -9.08 9.72
N LEU A 24 -2.18 -9.56 9.61
CA LEU A 24 -2.52 -10.70 8.79
C LEU A 24 -2.07 -10.47 7.33
N PRO A 25 -1.55 -11.49 6.61
CA PRO A 25 -1.23 -11.37 5.20
C PRO A 25 -2.51 -11.23 4.36
N LEU A 26 -3.09 -10.03 4.34
CA LEU A 26 -4.29 -9.71 3.58
C LEU A 26 -3.97 -9.56 2.08
N PRO A 27 -4.91 -9.93 1.20
CA PRO A 27 -4.77 -9.70 -0.24
C PRO A 27 -4.74 -8.20 -0.57
N TYR A 28 -4.07 -7.84 -1.66
CA TYR A 28 -3.83 -6.45 -2.07
C TYR A 28 -5.07 -5.57 -2.09
N VAL A 29 -6.21 -6.10 -2.58
CA VAL A 29 -7.48 -5.37 -2.66
C VAL A 29 -7.99 -4.93 -1.29
N VAL A 30 -7.76 -5.73 -0.24
CA VAL A 30 -8.19 -5.39 1.12
C VAL A 30 -7.21 -4.41 1.75
N ARG A 31 -5.89 -4.58 1.55
CA ARG A 31 -4.90 -3.60 2.02
C ARG A 31 -5.14 -2.21 1.44
N LYS A 32 -5.46 -2.12 0.15
CA LYS A 32 -5.79 -0.86 -0.51
C LYS A 32 -7.02 -0.20 0.13
N LYS A 33 -8.11 -0.95 0.32
CA LYS A 33 -9.31 -0.44 1.00
C LYS A 33 -9.02 0.03 2.43
N ILE A 34 -8.24 -0.72 3.20
CA ILE A 34 -7.85 -0.34 4.57
C ILE A 34 -7.07 0.98 4.55
N VAL A 35 -6.11 1.14 3.63
CA VAL A 35 -5.33 2.38 3.49
C VAL A 35 -6.21 3.55 3.06
N ASP A 36 -7.12 3.36 2.11
CA ASP A 36 -8.03 4.39 1.60
C ASP A 36 -9.03 4.86 2.69
N VAL A 37 -9.57 3.92 3.46
CA VAL A 37 -10.42 4.21 4.62
C VAL A 37 -9.62 4.95 5.68
N THR A 38 -8.42 4.47 6.02
CA THR A 38 -7.57 5.11 7.03
C THR A 38 -7.18 6.53 6.61
N PHE A 39 -6.88 6.75 5.33
CA PHE A 39 -6.58 8.07 4.79
C PHE A 39 -7.78 9.01 4.89
N THR A 40 -8.97 8.53 4.51
CA THR A 40 -10.22 9.30 4.64
C THR A 40 -10.50 9.67 6.10
N LEU A 41 -10.29 8.73 7.04
CA LEU A 41 -10.44 8.98 8.47
C LEU A 41 -9.39 10.00 8.99
N GLN A 42 -8.13 9.86 8.60
CA GLN A 42 -7.06 10.78 9.02
C GLN A 42 -7.19 12.18 8.41
N LYS A 43 -7.80 12.31 7.23
CA LYS A 43 -8.09 13.61 6.60
C LYS A 43 -9.09 14.42 7.42
N ASN A 44 -10.00 13.76 8.14
CA ASN A 44 -10.97 14.43 8.98
C ASN A 44 -10.28 15.01 10.22
N GLN A 45 -10.31 16.34 10.35
CA GLN A 45 -9.69 17.05 11.48
C GLN A 45 -10.26 16.61 12.82
N ASN A 46 -11.58 16.40 12.91
CA ASN A 46 -12.24 15.96 14.14
C ASN A 46 -11.71 14.60 14.64
N PHE A 47 -11.44 13.68 13.71
CA PHE A 47 -10.89 12.37 14.04
C PHE A 47 -9.45 12.48 14.56
N ARG A 48 -8.61 13.29 13.88
CA ARG A 48 -7.23 13.54 14.33
C ARG A 48 -7.18 14.16 15.72
N VAL A 49 -8.04 15.13 16.00
CA VAL A 49 -8.15 15.74 17.34
C VAL A 49 -8.59 14.70 18.37
N GLY A 50 -9.59 13.86 18.06
CA GLY A 50 -10.04 12.79 18.94
C GLY A 50 -8.96 11.76 19.27
N VAL A 51 -8.14 11.37 18.29
CA VAL A 51 -7.02 10.44 18.48
C VAL A 51 -5.95 11.07 19.38
N VAL A 52 -5.55 12.33 19.13
CA VAL A 52 -4.56 13.03 19.95
C VAL A 52 -5.07 13.22 21.38
N PHE A 53 -6.33 13.62 21.54
CA PHE A 53 -6.95 13.76 22.85
C PHE A 53 -6.95 12.42 23.62
N SER A 54 -7.29 11.31 22.96
CA SER A 54 -7.25 9.97 23.56
C SER A 54 -5.83 9.58 24.00
N ILE A 55 -4.80 9.86 23.18
CA ILE A 55 -3.40 9.63 23.53
C ILE A 55 -2.99 10.43 24.78
N VAL A 56 -3.36 11.71 24.85
CA VAL A 56 -3.05 12.57 26.00
C VAL A 56 -3.74 12.05 27.26
N LEU A 57 -5.02 11.68 27.19
CA LEU A 57 -5.74 11.11 28.34
C LEU A 57 -5.11 9.80 28.84
N MET A 58 -4.77 8.88 27.93
CA MET A 58 -4.11 7.63 28.31
C MET A 58 -2.71 7.86 28.89
N SER A 59 -2.00 8.87 28.42
CA SER A 59 -0.68 9.25 28.96
C SER A 59 -0.79 9.84 30.36
N LEU A 60 -1.80 10.70 30.60
CA LEU A 60 -2.09 11.22 31.94
C LEU A 60 -2.49 10.09 32.90
N GLN A 61 -3.31 9.13 32.44
CA GLN A 61 -3.68 7.97 33.26
C GLN A 61 -2.47 7.08 33.57
N LEU A 62 -1.54 6.91 32.61
CA LEU A 62 -0.28 6.22 32.83
C LEU A 62 0.55 6.93 33.92
N PHE A 63 0.67 8.26 33.82
CA PHE A 63 1.43 9.05 34.79
C PHE A 63 0.81 9.04 36.19
N ASP A 64 -0.52 9.13 36.31
CA ASP A 64 -1.23 8.97 37.60
C ASP A 64 -0.95 7.60 38.22
N CYS A 65 -0.94 6.54 37.42
CA CYS A 65 -0.61 5.20 37.91
C CYS A 65 0.85 5.08 38.39
N ILE A 66 1.81 5.69 37.68
CA ILE A 66 3.23 5.74 38.08
C ILE A 66 3.36 6.50 39.41
N GLN A 67 2.74 7.68 39.51
CA GLN A 67 2.83 8.51 40.70
C GLN A 67 2.22 7.80 41.92
N ARG A 68 1.08 7.12 41.76
CA ARG A 68 0.49 6.29 42.82
C ARG A 68 1.41 5.15 43.22
N LEU A 69 2.01 4.45 42.25
CA LEU A 69 2.90 3.32 42.54
C LEU A 69 4.16 3.76 43.29
N ASN A 70 4.74 4.90 42.93
CA ASN A 70 5.89 5.47 43.64
C ASN A 70 5.55 5.84 45.08
N LYS A 71 4.38 6.42 45.34
CA LYS A 71 3.90 6.71 46.71
C LYS A 71 3.81 5.44 47.57
N TYR A 72 3.39 4.32 46.99
CA TYR A 72 3.36 3.05 47.70
C TYR A 72 4.77 2.48 47.94
N ALA A 73 5.71 2.68 47.01
CA ALA A 73 7.10 2.26 47.18
C ALA A 73 7.82 3.05 48.28
N ASP A 74 7.65 4.38 48.32
CA ASP A 74 8.23 5.24 49.37
C ASP A 74 7.67 4.93 50.76
N SER A 75 6.39 4.53 50.82
CA SER A 75 5.71 4.12 52.06
C SER A 75 6.23 2.78 52.61
N GLU A 76 6.71 1.87 51.76
CA GLU A 76 7.32 0.60 52.18
C GLU A 76 8.74 0.79 52.75
N LEU A 77 9.45 1.84 52.35
CA LEU A 77 10.80 2.17 52.85
C LEU A 77 10.75 2.80 54.26
N ASN A 78 9.70 3.56 54.57
CA ASN A 78 9.47 4.08 55.91
C ASN A 78 8.86 3.01 56.83
N LYS A 79 9.72 2.17 57.41
CA LYS A 79 9.42 1.05 58.35
C LYS A 79 8.69 1.42 59.67
N ASN A 80 8.00 2.55 59.75
CA ASN A 80 7.34 3.00 60.99
C ASN A 80 5.89 2.51 61.16
N PHE A 81 5.39 1.62 60.29
CA PHE A 81 4.04 1.06 60.40
C PHE A 81 4.08 -0.47 60.61
N PRO A 82 3.66 -0.97 61.78
CA PRO A 82 3.58 -2.39 62.07
C PRO A 82 2.22 -2.93 61.57
N GLY A 83 2.19 -3.56 60.40
CA GLY A 83 1.00 -4.28 59.91
C GLY A 83 0.94 -4.38 58.39
N ILE A 84 0.70 -5.60 57.88
CA ILE A 84 0.33 -5.81 56.49
C ILE A 84 -1.12 -5.35 56.33
N ASP A 85 -1.33 -4.10 55.95
CA ASP A 85 -2.66 -3.61 55.57
C ASP A 85 -3.06 -4.24 54.23
N TYR A 86 -3.90 -5.28 54.28
CA TYR A 86 -4.40 -5.98 53.09
C TYR A 86 -5.05 -5.01 52.09
N ASP A 87 -5.68 -3.93 52.56
CA ASP A 87 -6.28 -2.89 51.71
C ASP A 87 -5.24 -2.06 50.94
N ARG A 88 -4.08 -1.78 51.57
CA ARG A 88 -2.96 -1.10 50.89
C ARG A 88 -2.34 -2.00 49.84
N LEU A 89 -2.17 -3.27 50.17
CA LEU A 89 -1.63 -4.26 49.25
C LEU A 89 -2.56 -4.47 48.05
N ALA A 90 -3.87 -4.56 48.28
CA ALA A 90 -4.88 -4.61 47.22
C ALA A 90 -4.82 -3.35 46.32
N SER A 91 -4.74 -2.17 46.93
CA SER A 91 -4.63 -0.88 46.19
C SER A 91 -3.36 -0.77 45.35
N LYS A 92 -2.24 -1.33 45.82
CA LYS A 92 -0.98 -1.46 45.07
C LYS A 92 -1.16 -2.36 43.86
N PHE A 93 -1.73 -3.56 44.02
CA PHE A 93 -2.02 -4.48 42.92
C PHE A 93 -2.96 -3.87 41.87
N TYR A 94 -3.99 -3.14 42.31
CA TYR A 94 -4.86 -2.42 41.39
C TYR A 94 -4.09 -1.38 40.57
N SER A 95 -3.25 -0.57 41.21
CA SER A 95 -2.46 0.45 40.52
C SER A 95 -1.45 -0.16 39.54
N GLN A 96 -0.80 -1.27 39.91
CA GLN A 96 0.10 -2.02 39.02
C GLN A 96 -0.62 -2.55 37.78
N ARG A 97 -1.75 -3.25 37.94
CA ARG A 97 -2.52 -3.78 36.81
C ARG A 97 -2.97 -2.67 35.85
N ASN A 98 -3.46 -1.56 36.41
CA ASN A 98 -3.94 -0.44 35.61
C ASN A 98 -2.80 0.27 34.86
N LEU A 99 -1.59 0.32 35.45
CA LEU A 99 -0.37 0.80 34.80
C LEU A 99 -0.05 -0.03 33.55
N TYR A 100 0.02 -1.37 33.70
CA TYR A 100 0.31 -2.26 32.56
C TYR A 100 -0.76 -2.16 31.47
N LEU A 101 -2.04 -2.07 31.86
CA LEU A 101 -3.15 -1.94 30.92
C LEU A 101 -3.07 -0.63 30.12
N SER A 102 -2.81 0.50 30.81
CA SER A 102 -2.64 1.81 30.18
C SER A 102 -1.41 1.86 29.27
N GLY A 103 -0.30 1.25 29.69
CA GLY A 103 0.92 1.14 28.90
C GLY A 103 0.72 0.31 27.63
N ALA A 104 0.01 -0.81 27.73
CA ALA A 104 -0.31 -1.66 26.58
C ALA A 104 -1.15 -0.90 25.52
N ILE A 105 -2.13 -0.10 25.95
CA ILE A 105 -2.97 0.69 25.04
C ILE A 105 -2.14 1.75 24.29
N LEU A 106 -1.28 2.48 25.00
CA LEU A 106 -0.38 3.46 24.38
C LEU A 106 0.58 2.80 23.39
N TYR A 107 1.15 1.66 23.77
CA TYR A 107 2.00 0.86 22.89
C TYR A 107 1.26 0.44 21.61
N LEU A 108 0.05 -0.10 21.76
CA LEU A 108 -0.76 -0.53 20.61
C LEU A 108 -1.14 0.64 19.71
N MET A 109 -1.45 1.82 20.24
CA MET A 109 -1.72 3.00 19.40
C MET A 109 -0.54 3.32 18.46
N ILE A 110 0.67 3.31 19.00
CA ILE A 110 1.89 3.55 18.22
C ILE A 110 2.12 2.41 17.23
N ALA A 111 1.96 1.16 17.67
CA ALA A 111 2.13 -0.01 16.81
C ALA A 111 1.16 0.01 15.62
N ILE A 112 -0.11 0.35 15.84
CA ILE A 112 -1.12 0.49 14.77
C ILE A 112 -0.67 1.54 13.75
N GLN A 113 -0.19 2.71 14.17
CA GLN A 113 0.29 3.74 13.24
C GLN A 113 1.50 3.29 12.42
N THR A 114 2.44 2.59 13.06
CA THR A 114 3.60 2.01 12.38
C THR A 114 3.16 1.00 11.33
N VAL A 115 2.25 0.07 11.67
CA VAL A 115 1.77 -0.95 10.72
C VAL A 115 0.99 -0.32 9.58
N ILE A 116 0.11 0.67 9.82
CA ILE A 116 -0.57 1.44 8.77
C ILE A 116 0.45 2.05 7.80
N THR A 117 1.51 2.65 8.33
CA THR A 117 2.56 3.28 7.51
C THR A 117 3.30 2.25 6.66
N ILE A 118 3.60 1.08 7.22
CA ILE A 118 4.22 -0.04 6.48
C ILE A 118 3.29 -0.54 5.38
N VAL A 119 2.01 -0.78 5.68
CA VAL A 119 1.02 -1.23 4.70
C VAL A 119 0.86 -0.20 3.58
N ARG A 120 0.83 1.10 3.90
CA ARG A 120 0.78 2.18 2.91
C ARG A 120 2.00 2.16 1.97
N LYS A 121 3.21 1.99 2.52
CA LYS A 121 4.44 1.85 1.72
C LYS A 121 4.40 0.61 0.82
N MET A 122 3.85 -0.50 1.32
CA MET A 122 3.72 -1.74 0.56
C MET A 122 2.72 -1.58 -0.61
N VAL A 123 1.55 -0.98 -0.36
CA VAL A 123 0.55 -0.73 -1.40
C VAL A 123 1.10 0.21 -2.48
N LEU A 124 1.87 1.24 -2.09
CA LEU A 124 2.51 2.16 -3.03
C LEU A 124 3.55 1.44 -3.90
N LYS A 125 4.42 0.61 -3.29
CA LYS A 125 5.41 -0.19 -4.03
C LYS A 125 4.75 -1.16 -5.01
N GLU A 126 3.67 -1.84 -4.60
CA GLU A 126 2.96 -2.76 -5.47
C GLU A 126 2.22 -2.02 -6.61
N LYS A 127 1.70 -0.82 -6.36
CA LYS A 127 1.13 0.05 -7.41
C LYS A 127 2.19 0.39 -8.46
N ILE A 128 3.36 0.87 -8.03
CA ILE A 128 4.48 1.19 -8.94
C ILE A 128 4.91 -0.05 -9.72
N PHE A 129 5.03 -1.21 -9.06
CA PHE A 129 5.40 -2.47 -9.72
C PHE A 129 4.38 -2.94 -10.76
N ARG A 130 3.08 -2.73 -10.51
CA ARG A 130 2.01 -3.03 -11.46
C ARG A 130 1.97 -2.03 -12.61
N GLU A 131 2.28 -0.76 -12.34
CA GLU A 131 2.41 0.30 -13.36
C GLU A 131 3.66 0.11 -14.23
N SER A 132 4.76 -0.42 -13.69
CA SER A 132 5.96 -0.73 -14.47
C SER A 132 5.86 -2.07 -15.22
N ASN A 133 5.12 -3.06 -14.71
CA ASN A 133 4.83 -4.32 -15.43
C ASN A 133 3.69 -4.19 -16.43
N LYS A 134 2.77 -3.25 -16.23
CA LYS A 134 2.02 -2.68 -17.35
C LYS A 134 3.02 -1.88 -18.18
N LYS A 135 3.81 -2.59 -18.99
CA LYS A 135 4.36 -1.99 -20.21
C LYS A 135 3.23 -1.15 -20.81
N PRO A 136 3.48 0.10 -21.21
CA PRO A 136 2.55 0.79 -22.05
C PRO A 136 2.58 0.00 -23.36
N VAL A 137 1.71 -1.01 -23.49
CA VAL A 137 1.10 -1.31 -24.79
C VAL A 137 0.23 -0.09 -25.02
N THR A 138 0.87 1.02 -25.37
CA THR A 138 0.22 2.24 -25.76
C THR A 138 -0.61 1.84 -26.97
N ASP A 139 -1.87 2.26 -27.01
CA ASP A 139 -2.73 2.23 -28.20
C ASP A 139 -1.99 2.69 -29.47
N ASP A 140 -0.93 3.49 -29.33
CA ASP A 140 -0.06 3.93 -30.41
C ASP A 140 0.71 2.79 -31.09
N GLU A 141 1.12 1.72 -30.41
CA GLU A 141 1.81 0.60 -31.06
C GLU A 141 0.83 -0.30 -31.82
N ALA A 142 -0.38 -0.53 -31.28
CA ALA A 142 -1.41 -1.30 -32.00
C ALA A 142 -1.88 -0.56 -33.26
N THR A 143 -2.14 0.75 -33.14
CA THR A 143 -2.52 1.60 -34.29
C THR A 143 -1.36 1.85 -35.26
N ALA A 144 -0.12 1.95 -34.78
CA ALA A 144 1.05 2.04 -35.66
C ALA A 144 1.31 0.73 -36.40
N VAL A 145 1.16 -0.43 -35.75
CA VAL A 145 1.32 -1.74 -36.38
C VAL A 145 0.25 -1.98 -37.44
N GLU A 146 -0.99 -1.56 -37.23
CA GLU A 146 -2.03 -1.62 -38.27
C GLU A 146 -1.74 -0.70 -39.46
N LYS A 147 -1.31 0.55 -39.21
CA LYS A 147 -0.90 1.48 -40.28
C LYS A 147 0.32 0.96 -41.06
N LEU A 148 1.31 0.39 -40.36
CA LEU A 148 2.50 -0.21 -40.97
C LEU A 148 2.13 -1.43 -41.83
N LYS A 149 1.20 -2.29 -41.37
CA LYS A 149 0.69 -3.41 -42.18
C LYS A 149 -0.01 -2.94 -43.46
N HIS A 150 -0.89 -1.94 -43.37
CA HIS A 150 -1.58 -1.39 -44.54
C HIS A 150 -0.61 -0.74 -45.54
N LEU A 151 0.45 -0.09 -45.04
CA LEU A 151 1.47 0.52 -45.89
C LEU A 151 2.33 -0.53 -46.61
N ILE A 152 2.64 -1.65 -45.94
CA ILE A 152 3.32 -2.79 -46.57
C ILE A 152 2.45 -3.39 -47.68
N GLU A 153 1.14 -3.54 -47.47
CA GLU A 153 0.22 -4.10 -48.45
C GLU A 153 0.10 -3.20 -49.70
N LEU A 154 -0.04 -1.88 -49.52
CA LEU A 154 -0.01 -0.91 -50.63
C LEU A 154 1.32 -0.97 -51.41
N LYS A 155 2.45 -1.00 -50.70
CA LYS A 155 3.76 -1.10 -51.36
C LYS A 155 3.92 -2.41 -52.14
N GLN A 156 3.33 -3.50 -51.66
CA GLN A 156 3.35 -4.78 -52.38
C GLN A 156 2.52 -4.71 -53.67
N GLN A 157 1.33 -4.08 -53.63
CA GLN A 157 0.51 -3.87 -54.83
C GLN A 157 1.19 -2.95 -55.86
N ASP A 158 1.87 -1.89 -55.40
CA ASP A 158 2.67 -1.01 -56.25
C ASP A 158 3.80 -1.79 -56.93
N ILE A 159 4.52 -2.62 -56.18
CA ILE A 159 5.60 -3.47 -56.72
C ILE A 159 5.07 -4.42 -57.80
N ASP A 160 3.91 -5.05 -57.57
CA ASP A 160 3.30 -5.96 -58.56
C ASP A 160 2.81 -5.22 -59.80
N THR A 161 2.30 -4.00 -59.64
CA THR A 161 1.90 -3.14 -60.76
C THR A 161 3.11 -2.69 -61.57
N LEU A 162 4.18 -2.27 -60.90
CA LEU A 162 5.45 -1.89 -61.54
C LEU A 162 6.07 -3.08 -62.27
N LYS A 163 6.04 -4.30 -61.69
CA LYS A 163 6.48 -5.52 -62.39
C LYS A 163 5.66 -5.79 -63.65
N LYS A 164 4.33 -5.62 -63.60
CA LYS A 164 3.48 -5.74 -64.79
C LYS A 164 3.83 -4.71 -65.85
N GLN A 165 4.05 -3.45 -65.46
CA GLN A 165 4.46 -2.39 -66.38
C GLN A 165 5.82 -2.66 -67.01
N ILE A 166 6.83 -3.07 -66.23
CA ILE A 166 8.15 -3.47 -66.73
C ILE A 166 8.02 -4.65 -67.70
N SER A 167 7.22 -5.67 -67.37
CA SER A 167 7.00 -6.81 -68.26
C SER A 167 6.30 -6.41 -69.57
N GLY A 168 5.37 -5.45 -69.52
CA GLY A 168 4.71 -4.89 -70.70
C GLY A 168 5.66 -4.07 -71.55
N LEU A 169 6.49 -3.23 -70.92
CA LEU A 169 7.56 -2.45 -71.55
C LEU A 169 8.61 -3.35 -72.20
N GLN A 170 9.03 -4.42 -71.53
CA GLN A 170 10.01 -5.37 -72.05
C GLN A 170 9.45 -6.14 -73.25
N LYS A 171 8.19 -6.60 -73.17
CA LYS A 171 7.51 -7.18 -74.35
C LYS A 171 7.41 -6.19 -75.51
N ALA A 172 7.08 -4.92 -75.23
CA ALA A 172 7.02 -3.89 -76.28
C ALA A 172 8.41 -3.60 -76.88
N TYR A 173 9.46 -3.57 -76.05
CA TYR A 173 10.84 -3.41 -76.49
C TYR A 173 11.33 -4.60 -77.33
N ASP A 174 11.04 -5.84 -76.90
CA ASP A 174 11.34 -7.06 -77.65
C ASP A 174 10.55 -7.14 -78.97
N THR A 175 9.35 -6.56 -79.03
CA THR A 175 8.55 -6.49 -80.28
C THR A 175 9.03 -5.37 -81.22
N LEU A 176 9.58 -4.29 -80.66
CA LEU A 176 10.14 -3.14 -81.42
C LEU A 176 11.60 -3.34 -81.82
N THR A 177 12.28 -4.33 -81.27
CA THR A 177 13.61 -4.76 -81.71
C THR A 177 13.41 -5.90 -82.72
N PRO A 178 13.44 -5.63 -84.04
CA PRO A 178 13.52 -6.72 -85.00
C PRO A 178 14.80 -7.50 -84.70
N GLU A 179 14.74 -8.84 -84.73
CA GLU A 179 15.92 -9.69 -84.79
C GLU A 179 16.70 -9.37 -86.07
N ASP A 180 17.50 -8.32 -86.05
CA ASP A 180 18.46 -8.00 -87.10
C ASP A 180 19.80 -7.69 -86.43
N ASN A 181 20.47 -8.76 -86.03
CA ASN A 181 21.91 -8.99 -86.22
C ASN A 181 22.37 -10.19 -85.37
N LYS A 182 22.02 -11.41 -85.80
CA LYS A 182 22.85 -12.61 -85.57
C LYS A 182 22.73 -13.59 -86.74
N SER A 183 23.11 -13.14 -87.93
CA SER A 183 23.77 -14.02 -88.89
C SER A 183 24.67 -13.18 -89.81
N LYS A 184 25.86 -12.85 -89.33
CA LYS A 184 27.00 -12.70 -90.22
C LYS A 184 28.28 -13.15 -89.52
N ASP A 185 28.88 -14.11 -90.21
CA ASP A 185 30.24 -14.61 -90.16
C ASP A 185 30.53 -15.82 -89.25
N GLU A 186 30.76 -16.92 -90.00
CA GLU A 186 31.32 -18.26 -89.72
C GLU A 186 30.42 -19.39 -89.21
#